data_AF-A0A317UIP1-F1
#
_entry.id   AF-A0A317UIP1-F1
#
_cell.length_a   1.000
_cell.length_b   1.000
_cell.length_c   1.000
_cell.angle_alpha   90.00
_cell.angle_beta   90.00
_cell.angle_gamma   90.00
#
_symmetry.space_group_name_H-M   'P 1'
#
loop_
_entity.id
_entity.type
_entity.pdbx_description
1 polymer ?
#
loop_
_entity_poly.entity_id
_entity_poly.type
_entity_poly.pdbx_seq_one_letter_code
_entity_poly.pdbx_strand_id
1 'polypeptide(L)'
;MNTTEKTIQDLIVTRNACGSRVVLDGKSCIAPIDDKAFFDKCLMYSDSKNLHAKNTVAWRPMSDDWKEQCRSNSFWFQDTVAEAKKMFPGMDERLFELKARLLDFAGEAVCLPPYEEDLENILEYGQFWLGYNAEMVKGEACQCHKNSARVWQKNKDKTVICTGYALSADGMWRQHSWLIHRKPRSNRIVETTRPRVLYYGFAMPPELSERFADEVLDSIMF
;
A
#
# COMPACT_ATOMS: atom_id res chain seq x y z
N MET A 1 -20.32 3.49 -22.14
CA MET A 1 -19.74 2.67 -21.06
C MET A 1 -20.82 2.43 -20.03
N ASN A 2 -21.00 1.18 -19.63
CA ASN A 2 -21.81 0.88 -18.45
C ASN A 2 -21.04 1.28 -17.17
N THR A 3 -21.72 1.30 -16.01
CA THR A 3 -21.13 1.75 -14.74
C THR A 3 -19.85 0.98 -14.39
N THR A 4 -19.83 -0.33 -14.59
CA THR A 4 -18.68 -1.20 -14.30
C THR A 4 -17.47 -0.90 -15.18
N GLU A 5 -17.67 -0.75 -16.50
CA GLU A 5 -16.59 -0.37 -17.44
C GLU A 5 -15.99 0.99 -17.09
N LYS A 6 -16.83 1.94 -16.68
CA LYS A 6 -16.38 3.27 -16.25
C LYS A 6 -15.53 3.14 -14.98
N THR A 7 -15.97 2.38 -13.97
CA THR A 7 -15.21 2.16 -12.74
C THR A 7 -13.85 1.52 -12.99
N ILE A 8 -13.77 0.50 -13.86
CA ILE A 8 -12.50 -0.14 -14.25
C ILE A 8 -11.58 0.88 -14.94
N GLN A 9 -12.12 1.65 -15.87
CA GLN A 9 -11.34 2.67 -16.57
C GLN A 9 -10.80 3.74 -15.60
N ASP A 10 -11.62 4.17 -14.65
CA ASP A 10 -11.23 5.16 -13.63
C ASP A 10 -10.15 4.60 -12.69
N LEU A 11 -10.22 3.32 -12.32
CA LEU A 11 -9.16 2.62 -11.56
C LEU A 11 -7.83 2.59 -12.33
N ILE A 12 -7.85 2.21 -13.61
CA ILE A 12 -6.65 2.18 -14.47
C ILE A 12 -6.04 3.58 -14.62
N VAL A 13 -6.87 4.59 -14.90
CA VAL A 13 -6.41 5.98 -15.05
C VAL A 13 -5.80 6.48 -13.75
N THR A 14 -6.46 6.22 -12.62
CA THR A 14 -6.00 6.67 -11.30
C THR A 14 -4.71 5.97 -10.90
N ARG A 15 -4.60 4.66 -11.12
CA ARG A 15 -3.38 3.87 -10.89
C ARG A 15 -2.19 4.46 -11.64
N ASN A 16 -2.34 4.69 -12.95
CA ASN A 16 -1.28 5.24 -13.79
C ASN A 16 -0.90 6.67 -13.38
N ALA A 17 -1.88 7.51 -13.03
CA ALA A 17 -1.62 8.87 -12.59
C ALA A 17 -0.94 8.96 -11.21
N CYS A 18 -1.13 7.95 -10.36
CA CYS A 18 -0.59 7.91 -8.99
C CYS A 18 0.74 7.17 -8.85
N GLY A 19 1.30 6.65 -9.94
CA GLY A 19 2.56 5.90 -9.93
C GLY A 19 3.79 6.67 -9.43
N SER A 20 4.91 5.99 -9.40
CA SER A 20 6.20 6.57 -9.01
C SER A 20 6.90 7.21 -10.22
N ARG A 21 7.71 8.25 -9.98
CA ARG A 21 8.59 8.75 -11.03
C ARG A 21 9.77 7.79 -11.23
N VAL A 22 9.85 7.23 -12.43
CA VAL A 22 10.92 6.33 -12.84
C VAL A 22 11.58 6.82 -14.12
N VAL A 23 12.76 6.29 -14.42
CA VAL A 23 13.37 6.35 -15.75
C VAL A 23 13.38 4.95 -16.32
N LEU A 24 12.71 4.77 -17.44
CA LEU A 24 12.60 3.51 -18.18
C LEU A 24 13.10 3.76 -19.59
N ASP A 25 14.06 2.94 -20.05
CA ASP A 25 14.66 3.05 -21.39
C ASP A 25 15.12 4.49 -21.72
N GLY A 26 15.73 5.17 -20.73
CA GLY A 26 16.23 6.54 -20.85
C GLY A 26 15.17 7.64 -20.76
N LYS A 27 13.88 7.30 -20.61
CA LYS A 27 12.78 8.27 -20.55
C LYS A 27 12.20 8.36 -19.14
N SER A 28 12.08 9.58 -18.62
CA SER A 28 11.46 9.82 -17.32
C SER A 28 9.94 9.93 -17.43
N CYS A 29 9.22 9.09 -16.70
CA CYS A 29 7.76 9.05 -16.70
C CYS A 29 7.20 8.80 -15.29
N ILE A 30 5.88 8.90 -15.15
CA ILE A 30 5.15 8.36 -14.01
C ILE A 30 4.63 6.98 -14.42
N ALA A 31 4.95 5.95 -13.64
CA ALA A 31 4.52 4.59 -13.92
C ALA A 31 4.21 3.85 -12.61
N PRO A 32 3.20 2.95 -12.61
CA PRO A 32 3.01 2.03 -11.51
C PRO A 32 4.19 1.06 -11.42
N ILE A 33 4.63 0.78 -10.20
CA ILE A 33 5.57 -0.31 -9.91
C ILE A 33 4.70 -1.48 -9.47
N ASP A 34 4.47 -2.44 -10.33
CA ASP A 34 3.60 -3.60 -10.06
C ASP A 34 4.33 -4.75 -9.39
N ASP A 35 5.60 -4.95 -9.71
CA ASP A 35 6.41 -6.03 -9.17
C ASP A 35 7.89 -5.62 -8.94
N LYS A 36 8.64 -6.57 -8.36
CA LYS A 36 10.06 -6.40 -8.07
C LYS A 36 10.92 -6.36 -9.34
N ALA A 37 10.54 -7.08 -10.39
CA ALA A 37 11.30 -7.11 -11.63
C ALA A 37 11.27 -5.74 -12.35
N PHE A 38 10.11 -5.09 -12.39
CA PHE A 38 9.96 -3.72 -12.88
C PHE A 38 10.76 -2.74 -12.04
N PHE A 39 10.67 -2.85 -10.71
CA PHE A 39 11.47 -2.03 -9.79
C PHE A 39 12.97 -2.20 -10.01
N ASP A 40 13.45 -3.42 -10.21
CA ASP A 40 14.87 -3.71 -10.44
C ASP A 40 15.34 -3.16 -11.79
N LYS A 41 14.51 -3.29 -12.84
CA LYS A 41 14.80 -2.80 -14.20
C LYS A 41 14.85 -1.27 -14.30
N CYS A 42 13.97 -0.55 -13.63
CA CYS A 42 13.89 0.91 -13.77
C CYS A 42 14.84 1.65 -12.81
N LEU A 43 15.11 2.93 -13.13
CA LEU A 43 15.77 3.83 -12.21
C LEU A 43 14.75 4.69 -11.47
N MET A 44 14.98 4.91 -10.18
CA MET A 44 14.12 5.78 -9.37
C MET A 44 14.52 7.24 -9.55
N TYR A 45 13.59 8.08 -10.03
CA TYR A 45 13.74 9.52 -10.27
C TYR A 45 14.80 9.95 -11.31
N SER A 46 16.06 9.56 -11.14
CA SER A 46 17.22 9.88 -11.98
C SER A 46 18.40 8.98 -11.63
N ASP A 47 19.43 8.90 -12.49
CA ASP A 47 20.67 8.14 -12.20
C ASP A 47 21.26 8.48 -10.82
N SER A 48 21.36 9.78 -10.52
CA SER A 48 21.94 10.30 -9.28
C SER A 48 21.11 9.99 -8.02
N LYS A 49 19.80 9.79 -8.16
CA LYS A 49 18.90 9.52 -7.03
C LYS A 49 18.57 8.04 -6.87
N ASN A 50 18.78 7.25 -7.93
CA ASN A 50 18.39 5.86 -7.99
C ASN A 50 18.98 5.04 -6.85
N LEU A 51 20.30 5.09 -6.67
CA LEU A 51 21.00 4.31 -5.65
C LEU A 51 20.48 4.64 -4.25
N HIS A 52 20.33 5.92 -3.93
CA HIS A 52 19.79 6.35 -2.64
C HIS A 52 18.36 5.83 -2.42
N ALA A 53 17.48 6.03 -3.41
CA ALA A 53 16.09 5.58 -3.33
C ALA A 53 15.99 4.06 -3.15
N LYS A 54 16.75 3.25 -3.91
CA LYS A 54 16.73 1.79 -3.76
C LYS A 54 17.30 1.34 -2.41
N ASN A 55 18.36 1.98 -1.91
CA ASN A 55 18.94 1.67 -0.59
C ASN A 55 17.99 2.00 0.58
N THR A 56 16.98 2.85 0.37
CA THR A 56 15.98 3.15 1.40
C THR A 56 14.95 2.04 1.60
N VAL A 57 14.93 1.03 0.71
CA VAL A 57 14.11 -0.18 0.83
C VAL A 57 14.77 -1.18 1.80
N ALA A 58 15.27 -0.68 2.93
CA ALA A 58 15.93 -1.46 3.95
C ALA A 58 14.99 -1.66 5.15
N TRP A 59 15.01 -2.88 5.71
CA TRP A 59 14.22 -3.29 6.85
C TRP A 59 15.02 -4.28 7.70
N ARG A 60 14.59 -4.52 8.94
CA ARG A 60 15.26 -5.40 9.89
C ARG A 60 14.47 -6.70 10.05
N PRO A 61 15.12 -7.87 9.98
CA PRO A 61 14.45 -9.13 10.29
C PRO A 61 13.85 -9.16 11.68
N MET A 62 12.72 -9.83 11.79
CA MET A 62 12.09 -10.16 13.07
C MET A 62 12.99 -11.13 13.85
N SER A 63 13.04 -11.01 15.18
CA SER A 63 13.77 -11.96 16.03
C SER A 63 13.08 -13.32 16.07
N ASP A 64 13.84 -14.40 16.23
CA ASP A 64 13.30 -15.77 16.25
C ASP A 64 12.27 -15.97 17.37
N ASP A 65 12.52 -15.45 18.58
CA ASP A 65 11.56 -15.48 19.70
C ASP A 65 10.21 -14.86 19.35
N TRP A 66 10.22 -13.76 18.58
CA TRP A 66 9.01 -13.07 18.18
C TRP A 66 8.28 -13.86 17.09
N LYS A 67 9.01 -14.46 16.14
CA LYS A 67 8.42 -15.35 15.13
C LYS A 67 7.73 -16.55 15.78
N GLU A 68 8.37 -17.17 16.77
CA GLU A 68 7.78 -18.29 17.52
C GLU A 68 6.50 -17.88 18.25
N GLN A 69 6.51 -16.74 18.95
CA GLN A 69 5.31 -16.20 19.61
C GLN A 69 4.16 -15.94 18.63
N CYS A 70 4.46 -15.42 17.44
CA CYS A 70 3.46 -15.18 16.40
C CYS A 70 2.88 -16.49 15.84
N ARG A 71 3.70 -17.51 15.57
CA ARG A 71 3.22 -18.81 15.05
C ARG A 71 2.13 -19.42 15.92
N SER A 72 2.27 -19.31 17.24
CA SER A 72 1.32 -19.92 18.18
C SER A 72 -0.03 -19.20 18.27
N ASN A 73 -0.09 -17.90 17.95
CA ASN A 73 -1.24 -17.06 18.32
C ASN A 73 -1.81 -16.22 17.17
N SER A 74 -1.13 -16.18 16.02
CA SER A 74 -1.44 -15.25 14.94
C SER A 74 -1.71 -15.98 13.64
N PHE A 75 -2.94 -15.86 13.16
CA PHE A 75 -3.36 -16.40 11.86
C PHE A 75 -2.50 -15.90 10.68
N TRP A 76 -2.09 -14.64 10.72
CA TRP A 76 -1.30 -14.03 9.66
C TRP A 76 0.14 -14.55 9.58
N PHE A 77 0.60 -15.27 10.61
CA PHE A 77 1.95 -15.83 10.66
C PHE A 77 2.02 -17.30 10.24
N GLN A 78 0.92 -17.86 9.72
CA GLN A 78 0.92 -19.24 9.22
C GLN A 78 1.56 -19.32 7.83
N ASP A 79 2.31 -20.40 7.58
CA ASP A 79 3.06 -20.58 6.32
C ASP A 79 2.17 -21.11 5.19
N THR A 80 1.06 -21.77 5.54
CA THR A 80 0.13 -22.36 4.56
C THR A 80 -1.31 -21.89 4.72
N VAL A 81 -2.04 -21.86 3.60
CA VAL A 81 -3.50 -21.64 3.58
C VAL A 81 -4.23 -22.64 4.47
N ALA A 82 -3.78 -23.89 4.49
CA ALA A 82 -4.41 -24.96 5.28
C ALA A 82 -4.33 -24.69 6.79
N GLU A 83 -3.18 -24.23 7.29
CA GLU A 83 -3.01 -23.85 8.70
C GLU A 83 -3.85 -22.63 9.05
N ALA A 84 -3.83 -21.60 8.19
CA ALA A 84 -4.63 -20.41 8.34
C ALA A 84 -6.14 -20.73 8.35
N LYS A 85 -6.63 -21.62 7.48
CA LYS A 85 -8.05 -22.05 7.44
C LYS A 85 -8.47 -22.88 8.65
N LYS A 86 -7.55 -23.53 9.38
CA LYS A 86 -7.89 -24.15 10.68
C LYS A 86 -8.31 -23.11 11.71
N MET A 87 -7.73 -21.91 11.65
CA MET A 87 -8.06 -20.80 12.56
C MET A 87 -9.24 -19.97 12.05
N PHE A 88 -9.29 -19.70 10.73
CA PHE A 88 -10.34 -18.92 10.09
C PHE A 88 -10.85 -19.63 8.82
N PRO A 89 -11.82 -20.55 8.94
CA PRO A 89 -12.28 -21.37 7.82
C PRO A 89 -12.84 -20.58 6.62
N GLY A 90 -13.41 -19.40 6.88
CA GLY A 90 -14.00 -18.51 5.87
C GLY A 90 -13.01 -17.56 5.19
N MET A 91 -11.71 -17.67 5.47
CA MET A 91 -10.67 -16.88 4.82
C MET A 91 -10.73 -17.03 3.29
N ASP A 92 -10.64 -15.91 2.57
CA ASP A 92 -10.31 -15.91 1.14
C ASP A 92 -8.83 -16.32 0.96
N GLU A 93 -8.60 -17.40 0.21
CA GLU A 93 -7.26 -17.95 -0.01
C GLU A 93 -6.33 -17.00 -0.77
N ARG A 94 -6.90 -16.04 -1.54
CA ARG A 94 -6.13 -15.02 -2.27
C ARG A 94 -5.40 -14.06 -1.34
N LEU A 95 -5.69 -14.04 -0.04
CA LEU A 95 -4.84 -13.37 0.94
C LEU A 95 -3.40 -13.91 0.93
N PHE A 96 -3.19 -15.18 0.62
CA PHE A 96 -1.85 -15.76 0.48
C PHE A 96 -1.16 -15.36 -0.83
N GLU A 97 -1.93 -15.04 -1.88
CA GLU A 97 -1.38 -14.41 -3.08
C GLU A 97 -0.85 -13.01 -2.75
N LEU A 98 -1.64 -12.21 -2.03
CA LEU A 98 -1.21 -10.90 -1.55
C LEU A 98 0.03 -11.01 -0.65
N LYS A 99 0.04 -11.97 0.29
CA LYS A 99 1.20 -12.27 1.14
C LYS A 99 2.44 -12.53 0.30
N ALA A 100 2.36 -13.44 -0.66
CA ALA A 100 3.48 -13.80 -1.52
C ALA A 100 4.01 -12.60 -2.30
N ARG A 101 3.12 -11.77 -2.86
CA ARG A 101 3.49 -10.59 -3.63
C ARG A 101 4.21 -9.52 -2.80
N LEU A 102 3.75 -9.29 -1.57
CA LEU A 102 4.39 -8.35 -0.65
C LEU A 102 5.79 -8.83 -0.24
N LEU A 103 5.91 -10.11 0.11
CA LEU A 103 7.16 -10.71 0.59
C LEU A 103 8.19 -10.93 -0.52
N ASP A 104 7.75 -11.18 -1.76
CA ASP A 104 8.65 -11.21 -2.92
C ASP A 104 9.38 -9.86 -3.10
N PHE A 105 8.69 -8.75 -2.84
CA PHE A 105 9.29 -7.43 -2.94
C PHE A 105 10.24 -7.12 -1.77
N ALA A 106 9.76 -7.26 -0.52
CA ALA A 106 10.53 -6.99 0.69
C ALA A 106 9.80 -7.48 1.95
N GLY A 107 10.48 -7.43 3.10
CA GLY A 107 9.90 -7.78 4.41
C GLY A 107 9.99 -9.26 4.73
N GLU A 108 9.55 -9.60 5.94
CA GLU A 108 9.60 -10.95 6.51
C GLU A 108 8.20 -11.53 6.72
N ALA A 109 7.23 -10.67 7.04
CA ALA A 109 5.89 -11.09 7.38
C ALA A 109 4.85 -10.05 6.99
N VAL A 110 3.61 -10.52 6.84
CA VAL A 110 2.45 -9.69 6.54
C VAL A 110 1.42 -9.93 7.61
N CYS A 111 1.05 -8.88 8.35
CA CYS A 111 0.00 -8.90 9.35
C CYS A 111 -1.37 -8.77 8.64
N LEU A 112 -1.80 -9.86 8.00
CA LEU A 112 -3.10 -9.93 7.31
C LEU A 112 -4.27 -10.05 8.30
N PRO A 113 -5.39 -9.34 8.05
CA PRO A 113 -6.65 -9.66 8.69
C PRO A 113 -7.22 -10.97 8.12
N PRO A 114 -8.17 -11.62 8.82
CA PRO A 114 -8.87 -12.80 8.29
C PRO A 114 -9.81 -12.47 7.11
N TYR A 115 -10.12 -11.18 6.90
CA TYR A 115 -10.90 -10.65 5.80
C TYR A 115 -10.34 -9.29 5.37
N GLU A 116 -10.17 -9.09 4.06
CA GLU A 116 -9.72 -7.83 3.45
C GLU A 116 -10.80 -7.37 2.46
N GLU A 117 -11.43 -6.24 2.75
CA GLU A 117 -12.57 -5.71 1.98
C GLU A 117 -12.17 -5.29 0.57
N ASP A 118 -10.94 -4.82 0.42
CA ASP A 118 -10.39 -4.30 -0.82
C ASP A 118 -9.51 -5.31 -1.57
N LEU A 119 -9.56 -6.60 -1.22
CA LEU A 119 -8.62 -7.62 -1.69
C LEU A 119 -8.54 -7.67 -3.22
N GLU A 120 -9.70 -7.63 -3.90
CA GLU A 120 -9.78 -7.61 -5.37
C GLU A 120 -9.01 -6.42 -5.95
N ASN A 121 -9.28 -5.21 -5.45
CA ASN A 121 -8.66 -3.99 -5.96
C ASN A 121 -7.16 -3.92 -5.65
N ILE A 122 -6.75 -4.42 -4.48
CA ILE A 122 -5.34 -4.51 -4.08
C ILE A 122 -4.60 -5.48 -5.02
N LEU A 123 -5.19 -6.61 -5.37
CA LEU A 123 -4.56 -7.59 -6.26
C LEU A 123 -4.55 -7.12 -7.72
N GLU A 124 -5.62 -6.52 -8.22
CA GLU A 124 -5.71 -6.15 -9.65
C GLU A 124 -5.06 -4.80 -9.96
N TYR A 125 -5.22 -3.81 -9.07
CA TYR A 125 -4.78 -2.42 -9.29
C TYR A 125 -3.66 -1.97 -8.35
N GLY A 126 -3.12 -2.90 -7.56
CA GLY A 126 -2.01 -2.67 -6.66
C GLY A 126 -0.76 -2.13 -7.36
N GLN A 127 -0.01 -1.30 -6.64
CA GLN A 127 1.32 -0.82 -7.01
C GLN A 127 2.14 -0.49 -5.77
N PHE A 128 3.46 -0.44 -5.93
CA PHE A 128 4.42 -0.08 -4.89
C PHE A 128 4.79 1.41 -4.92
N TRP A 129 5.00 1.97 -3.73
CA TRP A 129 5.60 3.29 -3.53
C TRP A 129 6.69 3.25 -2.46
N LEU A 130 7.73 4.05 -2.67
CA LEU A 130 8.87 4.17 -1.75
C LEU A 130 8.58 5.23 -0.68
N GLY A 131 8.83 4.90 0.58
CA GLY A 131 8.48 5.77 1.71
C GLY A 131 9.52 6.82 2.11
N TYR A 132 10.76 6.74 1.62
CA TYR A 132 11.87 7.59 2.10
C TYR A 132 11.64 9.10 1.98
N ASN A 133 10.81 9.51 1.02
CA ASN A 133 10.49 10.91 0.79
C ASN A 133 9.05 11.26 1.18
N ALA A 134 8.34 10.41 1.94
CA ALA A 134 6.98 10.68 2.36
C ALA A 134 6.87 12.03 3.10
N GLU A 135 5.79 12.74 2.86
CA GLU A 135 5.42 13.97 3.54
C GLU A 135 4.62 13.62 4.80
N MET A 136 5.11 13.99 5.97
CA MET A 136 4.43 13.69 7.22
C MET A 136 3.36 14.76 7.50
N VAL A 137 2.10 14.34 7.61
CA VAL A 137 0.99 15.18 8.08
C VAL A 137 0.43 14.55 9.34
N LYS A 138 0.84 15.05 10.50
CA LYS A 138 0.53 14.43 11.79
C LYS A 138 -0.98 14.29 11.98
N GLY A 139 -1.43 13.05 12.18
CA GLY A 139 -2.80 12.71 12.58
C GLY A 139 -2.84 12.06 13.97
N GLU A 140 -3.99 11.48 14.30
CA GLU A 140 -4.20 10.70 15.52
C GLU A 140 -3.51 9.33 15.43
N ALA A 141 -2.97 8.84 16.55
CA ALA A 141 -2.29 7.54 16.57
C ALA A 141 -3.26 6.41 16.21
N CYS A 142 -2.79 5.45 15.40
CA CYS A 142 -3.56 4.28 14.98
C CYS A 142 -4.86 4.58 14.21
N GLN A 143 -5.01 5.79 13.67
CA GLN A 143 -6.21 6.22 12.93
C GLN A 143 -5.90 6.50 11.44
N CYS A 144 -5.08 5.66 10.78
CA CYS A 144 -4.59 5.95 9.42
C CYS A 144 -5.71 6.15 8.39
N HIS A 145 -6.81 5.38 8.46
CA HIS A 145 -7.98 5.55 7.58
C HIS A 145 -8.65 6.91 7.81
N LYS A 146 -9.05 7.23 9.06
CA LYS A 146 -9.70 8.50 9.42
C LYS A 146 -8.80 9.70 9.15
N ASN A 147 -7.51 9.61 9.47
CA ASN A 147 -6.54 10.66 9.19
C ASN A 147 -6.42 10.91 7.68
N SER A 148 -6.32 9.85 6.88
CA SER A 148 -6.19 9.98 5.42
C SER A 148 -7.44 10.62 4.81
N ALA A 149 -8.63 10.21 5.24
CA ALA A 149 -9.89 10.83 4.84
C ALA A 149 -9.98 12.31 5.21
N ARG A 150 -9.62 12.69 6.45
CA ARG A 150 -9.60 14.10 6.92
C ARG A 150 -8.63 14.98 6.13
N VAL A 151 -7.44 14.45 5.81
CA VAL A 151 -6.44 15.18 4.98
C VAL A 151 -6.95 15.30 3.55
N TRP A 152 -7.55 14.24 3.01
CA TRP A 152 -8.09 14.22 1.65
C TRP A 152 -9.24 15.21 1.47
N GLN A 153 -10.20 15.27 2.41
CA GLN A 153 -11.34 16.19 2.33
C GLN A 153 -10.92 17.66 2.18
N LYS A 154 -9.77 18.04 2.74
CA LYS A 154 -9.21 19.40 2.65
C LYS A 154 -8.40 19.66 1.38
N ASN A 155 -8.06 18.61 0.63
CA ASN A 155 -7.12 18.63 -0.49
C ASN A 155 -7.56 17.72 -1.67
N LYS A 156 -8.87 17.56 -1.88
CA LYS A 156 -9.45 16.59 -2.83
C LYS A 156 -8.94 16.76 -4.27
N ASP A 157 -8.60 17.98 -4.67
CA ASP A 157 -8.09 18.32 -6.00
C ASP A 157 -6.64 17.83 -6.22
N LYS A 158 -5.84 17.78 -5.16
CA LYS A 158 -4.39 17.50 -5.22
C LYS A 158 -4.02 16.11 -4.73
N THR A 159 -4.89 15.48 -3.95
CA THR A 159 -4.59 14.22 -3.27
C THR A 159 -5.55 13.10 -3.66
N VAL A 160 -5.03 11.88 -3.64
CA VAL A 160 -5.78 10.65 -3.89
C VAL A 160 -5.58 9.72 -2.70
N ILE A 161 -6.65 9.12 -2.19
CA ILE A 161 -6.57 8.13 -1.11
C ILE A 161 -6.01 6.83 -1.66
N CYS A 162 -5.13 6.20 -0.91
CA CYS A 162 -4.68 4.83 -1.14
C CYS A 162 -4.94 3.99 0.10
N THR A 163 -5.24 2.71 -0.11
CA THR A 163 -5.32 1.70 0.94
C THR A 163 -4.64 0.41 0.49
N GLY A 164 -4.18 -0.37 1.47
CA GLY A 164 -3.42 -1.59 1.26
C GLY A 164 -2.50 -1.83 2.45
N TYR A 165 -1.21 -2.07 2.19
CA TYR A 165 -0.23 -2.50 3.18
C TYR A 165 1.01 -1.61 3.15
N ALA A 166 1.55 -1.30 4.32
CA ALA A 166 2.80 -0.56 4.46
C ALA A 166 3.85 -1.36 5.25
N LEU A 167 5.04 -1.49 4.66
CA LEU A 167 6.20 -2.13 5.27
C LEU A 167 6.80 -1.18 6.30
N SER A 168 7.02 -1.67 7.52
CA SER A 168 7.74 -0.92 8.54
C SER A 168 9.19 -1.40 8.67
N ALA A 169 10.01 -0.63 9.36
CA ALA A 169 11.44 -0.94 9.52
C ALA A 169 11.71 -2.27 10.28
N ASP A 170 10.69 -2.85 10.91
CA ASP A 170 10.73 -4.16 11.58
C ASP A 170 10.43 -5.35 10.63
N GLY A 171 10.37 -5.11 9.33
CA GLY A 171 10.13 -6.16 8.33
C GLY A 171 8.68 -6.59 8.19
N MET A 172 7.75 -5.94 8.90
CA MET A 172 6.34 -6.34 8.89
C MET A 172 5.48 -5.39 8.06
N TRP A 173 4.79 -5.96 7.07
CA TRP A 173 3.70 -5.32 6.34
C TRP A 173 2.43 -5.28 7.18
N ARG A 174 1.74 -4.14 7.19
CA ARG A 174 0.50 -3.95 7.96
C ARG A 174 -0.51 -3.20 7.13
N GLN A 175 -1.79 -3.54 7.28
CA GLN A 175 -2.86 -2.78 6.68
C GLN A 175 -2.72 -1.30 7.03
N HIS A 176 -2.91 -0.44 6.03
CA HIS A 176 -2.63 0.97 6.14
C HIS A 176 -3.34 1.75 5.04
N SER A 177 -3.62 3.02 5.33
CA SER A 177 -4.06 4.00 4.33
C SER A 177 -3.17 5.24 4.38
N TRP A 178 -2.95 5.83 3.21
CA TRP A 178 -2.14 7.02 2.99
C TRP A 178 -2.73 7.83 1.84
N LEU A 179 -2.09 8.95 1.49
CA LEU A 179 -2.45 9.68 0.27
C LEU A 179 -1.30 9.78 -0.71
N ILE A 180 -1.64 9.97 -1.97
CA ILE A 180 -0.70 10.43 -3.00
C ILE A 180 -1.02 11.88 -3.33
N HIS A 181 -0.09 12.78 -3.02
CA HIS A 181 -0.10 14.16 -3.48
C HIS A 181 0.44 14.20 -4.91
N ARG A 182 -0.45 14.47 -5.87
CA ARG A 182 -0.12 14.62 -7.29
C ARG A 182 0.51 15.99 -7.54
N LYS A 183 1.83 16.03 -7.70
CA LYS A 183 2.56 17.27 -8.06
C LYS A 183 2.88 17.26 -9.55
N PRO A 184 3.06 18.44 -10.19
CA PRO A 184 3.32 18.52 -11.63
C PRO A 184 4.52 17.70 -12.11
N ARG A 185 5.53 17.52 -11.25
CA ARG A 185 6.75 16.78 -11.59
C ARG A 185 6.81 15.41 -10.96
N SER A 186 6.29 15.16 -9.77
CA SER A 186 6.36 13.82 -9.17
C SER A 186 5.35 13.66 -8.06
N ASN A 187 4.76 12.48 -8.00
CA ASN A 187 3.90 12.12 -6.88
C ASN A 187 4.70 11.98 -5.60
N ARG A 188 4.05 12.25 -4.47
CA ARG A 188 4.63 12.12 -3.14
C ARG A 188 3.61 11.50 -2.20
N ILE A 189 4.06 10.53 -1.41
CA ILE A 189 3.24 9.96 -0.35
C ILE A 189 2.99 11.02 0.72
N VAL A 190 1.78 11.07 1.25
CA VAL A 190 1.42 11.78 2.47
C VAL A 190 1.10 10.72 3.52
N GLU A 191 1.94 10.66 4.55
CA GLU A 191 1.85 9.69 5.64
C GLU A 191 1.37 10.39 6.91
N THR A 192 0.41 9.77 7.60
CA THR A 192 -0.30 10.42 8.72
C THR A 192 0.01 9.85 10.09
N THR A 193 0.70 8.72 10.15
CA THR A 193 1.01 7.97 11.38
C THR A 193 2.50 7.98 11.68
N ARG A 194 3.31 7.26 10.89
CA ARG A 194 4.75 7.09 11.09
C ARG A 194 5.44 6.75 9.76
N PRO A 195 6.73 7.06 9.61
CA PRO A 195 7.49 6.66 8.43
C PRO A 195 7.38 5.15 8.16
N ARG A 196 7.21 4.81 6.89
CA ARG A 196 7.19 3.44 6.37
C ARG A 196 8.28 3.29 5.32
N VAL A 197 8.74 2.06 5.12
CA VAL A 197 9.78 1.72 4.13
C VAL A 197 9.16 1.68 2.73
N LEU A 198 8.05 0.96 2.60
CA LEU A 198 7.29 0.79 1.37
C LEU A 198 5.80 0.85 1.66
N TYR A 199 5.04 1.06 0.59
CA TYR A 199 3.59 0.98 0.56
C TYR A 199 3.22 0.14 -0.66
N TYR A 200 2.22 -0.71 -0.52
CA TYR A 200 1.63 -1.48 -1.59
C TYR A 200 0.12 -1.44 -1.47
N GLY A 201 -0.57 -1.08 -2.54
CA GLY A 201 -2.02 -0.96 -2.53
C GLY A 201 -2.51 -0.28 -3.79
N PHE A 202 -3.79 0.06 -3.82
CA PHE A 202 -4.37 0.74 -4.97
C PHE A 202 -4.70 2.19 -4.65
N ALA A 203 -4.74 3.01 -5.70
CA ALA A 203 -5.15 4.42 -5.61
C ALA A 203 -6.64 4.52 -5.98
N MET A 204 -7.44 5.06 -5.07
CA MET A 204 -8.89 5.11 -5.21
C MET A 204 -9.30 6.19 -6.22
N PRO A 205 -10.12 5.89 -7.24
CA PRO A 205 -10.74 6.92 -8.05
C PRO A 205 -11.64 7.82 -7.18
N PRO A 206 -12.05 8.99 -7.69
CA PRO A 206 -12.78 9.99 -6.89
C PRO A 206 -14.01 9.43 -6.17
N GLU A 207 -14.83 8.62 -6.85
CA GLU A 207 -16.03 8.02 -6.26
C GLU A 207 -15.71 7.06 -5.09
N LEU A 208 -14.67 6.23 -5.23
CA LEU A 208 -14.24 5.36 -4.13
C LEU A 208 -13.60 6.15 -2.98
N SER A 209 -12.90 7.26 -3.28
CA SER A 209 -12.35 8.13 -2.24
C SER A 209 -13.46 8.82 -1.42
N GLU A 210 -14.55 9.26 -2.06
CA GLU A 210 -15.73 9.79 -1.34
C GLU A 210 -16.35 8.71 -0.45
N ARG A 211 -16.65 7.53 -1.00
CA ARG A 211 -17.22 6.41 -0.22
C ARG A 211 -16.36 6.01 0.96
N PHE A 212 -15.06 5.86 0.74
CA PHE A 212 -14.11 5.57 1.81
C PHE A 212 -14.15 6.65 2.90
N ALA A 213 -14.15 7.93 2.51
CA ALA A 213 -14.20 9.04 3.47
C ALA A 213 -15.51 9.05 4.25
N ASP A 214 -16.65 8.83 3.60
CA ASP A 214 -17.97 8.77 4.25
C ASP A 214 -17.99 7.60 5.25
N GLU A 215 -17.61 6.39 4.85
CA GLU A 215 -17.61 5.19 5.70
C GLU A 215 -16.73 5.37 6.96
N VAL A 216 -15.50 5.89 6.81
CA VAL A 216 -14.56 5.98 7.94
C VAL A 216 -14.80 7.21 8.83
N LEU A 217 -15.48 8.25 8.33
CA LEU A 217 -15.78 9.46 9.11
C LEU A 217 -17.16 9.41 9.75
N ASP A 218 -18.15 8.80 9.09
CA ASP A 218 -19.52 8.64 9.59
C ASP A 218 -19.69 7.41 10.49
N SER A 219 -18.66 6.55 10.60
CA SER A 219 -18.58 5.54 11.65
C SER A 219 -18.51 6.19 13.04
N ILE A 220 -19.70 6.50 13.57
CA ILE A 220 -19.92 6.77 14.99
C ILE A 220 -19.44 5.54 15.73
N MET A 221 -18.44 5.73 16.61
CA MET A 221 -17.98 4.70 17.52
C MET A 221 -19.17 4.19 18.34
N PHE A 222 -19.53 2.92 18.16
CA PHE A 222 -20.19 2.13 19.20
C PHE A 222 -19.11 1.42 20.02
#